data_AF-A0A5F2D746-F1
#
_entry.id   AF-A0A5F2D746-F1
#
_cell.length_a   1.000
_cell.length_b   1.000
_cell.length_c   1.000
_cell.angle_alpha   90.00
_cell.angle_beta   90.00
_cell.angle_gamma   90.00
#
_symmetry.space_group_name_H-M   'P 1'
#
loop_
_entity.id
_entity.type
_entity.pdbx_description
1 polymer ?
#
loop_
_entity_poly.entity_id
_entity_poly.type
_entity_poly.pdbx_seq_one_letter_code
_entity_poly.pdbx_strand_id
1 'polypeptide(L)'
;MKQSLVIPILLVSMQCAKTVQVKNQENLFENCMKTFQDEQKCKEFMSNSVKDIQTDEEKREEDLAKLTKEQLAGLKLRKEIKDTLPGKNGNFVKEFIGVPDEIKRGGDREYWIYKRPISKFDGESLPDKEITVIFRRSFVEKVEHKKP
;
A
#
# COMPACT_ATOMS: atom_id res chain seq x y z
N MET A 1 13.74 -14.41 55.10
CA MET A 1 14.26 -13.13 54.58
C MET A 1 14.30 -13.24 53.06
N LYS A 2 13.57 -12.34 52.38
CA LYS A 2 13.41 -12.29 50.92
C LYS A 2 14.66 -11.63 50.31
N GLN A 3 15.28 -12.24 49.30
CA GLN A 3 16.31 -11.58 48.51
C GLN A 3 15.80 -11.36 47.07
N SER A 4 15.71 -10.07 46.73
CA SER A 4 15.49 -9.54 45.37
C SER A 4 16.57 -10.06 44.41
N LEU A 5 16.29 -10.51 43.19
CA LEU A 5 15.79 -9.78 42.00
C LEU A 5 16.67 -8.58 41.61
N VAL A 6 17.69 -8.82 40.77
CA VAL A 6 18.20 -7.89 39.72
C VAL A 6 18.92 -8.71 38.64
N ILE A 7 18.91 -8.21 37.39
CA ILE A 7 19.85 -8.41 36.24
C ILE A 7 19.21 -9.14 35.03
N PRO A 8 19.36 -8.65 33.79
CA PRO A 8 19.08 -7.31 33.28
C PRO A 8 18.23 -7.38 31.99
N ILE A 9 17.95 -6.21 31.43
CA ILE A 9 17.23 -5.97 30.18
C ILE A 9 18.01 -6.54 28.97
N LEU A 10 17.34 -7.34 28.14
CA LEU A 10 17.72 -7.56 26.74
C LEU A 10 16.54 -7.16 25.83
N LEU A 11 16.42 -5.85 25.65
CA LEU A 11 15.66 -5.26 24.54
C LEU A 11 16.51 -5.43 23.27
N VAL A 12 16.30 -6.53 22.55
CA VAL A 12 16.71 -6.64 21.14
C VAL A 12 15.48 -6.28 20.30
N SER A 13 15.27 -4.98 20.12
CA SER A 13 14.35 -4.43 19.14
C SER A 13 15.11 -4.09 17.86
N MET A 14 14.47 -4.39 16.73
CA MET A 14 14.76 -3.92 15.36
C MET A 14 16.08 -4.37 14.71
N GLN A 15 15.96 -5.28 13.73
CA GLN A 15 16.55 -5.17 12.37
C GLN A 15 16.35 -6.49 11.57
N CYS A 16 15.11 -6.93 11.33
CA CYS A 16 14.85 -8.14 10.54
C CYS A 16 14.02 -7.91 9.26
N ALA A 17 14.04 -6.70 8.69
CA ALA A 17 13.38 -6.44 7.40
C ALA A 17 14.36 -6.09 6.26
N LYS A 18 15.50 -5.46 6.57
CA LYS A 18 16.48 -5.02 5.55
C LYS A 18 17.43 -6.13 5.08
N THR A 19 17.74 -7.11 5.95
CA THR A 19 18.70 -8.18 5.66
C THR A 19 18.16 -9.28 4.74
N VAL A 20 16.84 -9.47 4.70
CA VAL A 20 16.20 -10.48 3.82
C VAL A 20 16.19 -10.02 2.36
N GLN A 21 16.02 -8.72 2.11
CA GLN A 21 15.98 -8.16 0.76
C GLN A 21 17.37 -8.18 0.09
N VAL A 22 18.43 -7.82 0.84
CA VAL A 22 19.82 -7.81 0.33
C VAL A 22 20.32 -9.23 0.03
N LYS A 23 20.03 -10.20 0.91
CA LYS A 23 20.42 -11.61 0.68
C LYS A 23 19.75 -12.25 -0.53
N ASN A 24 18.59 -11.74 -0.97
CA ASN A 24 17.91 -12.25 -2.15
C ASN A 24 18.53 -11.70 -3.44
N GLN A 25 18.92 -10.43 -3.47
CA GLN A 25 19.56 -9.81 -4.64
C GLN A 25 20.95 -10.37 -4.94
N GLU A 26 21.78 -10.59 -3.92
CA GLU A 26 23.11 -11.21 -4.10
C GLU A 26 23.00 -12.64 -4.66
N ASN A 27 22.05 -13.44 -4.15
CA ASN A 27 21.76 -14.78 -4.67
C ASN A 27 21.23 -14.76 -6.12
N LEU A 28 20.41 -13.78 -6.49
CA LEU A 28 19.88 -13.63 -7.84
C LEU A 28 20.98 -13.27 -8.85
N PHE A 29 21.90 -12.38 -8.48
CA PHE A 29 23.04 -12.03 -9.33
C PHE A 29 24.01 -13.21 -9.48
N GLU A 30 24.34 -13.92 -8.39
CA GLU A 30 25.18 -15.11 -8.47
C GLU A 30 24.58 -16.21 -9.34
N ASN A 31 23.28 -16.44 -9.24
CA ASN A 31 22.58 -17.42 -10.08
C ASN A 31 22.53 -16.96 -11.55
N CYS A 32 22.32 -15.67 -11.81
CA CYS A 32 22.41 -15.12 -13.16
C CYS A 32 23.81 -15.34 -13.76
N MET A 33 24.86 -15.02 -13.01
CA MET A 33 26.24 -15.18 -13.46
C MET A 33 26.60 -16.65 -13.68
N LYS A 34 26.07 -17.58 -12.88
CA LYS A 34 26.23 -19.02 -13.10
C LYS A 34 25.55 -19.51 -14.39
N THR A 35 24.43 -18.91 -14.79
CA THR A 35 23.65 -19.34 -15.97
C THR A 35 24.12 -18.66 -17.26
N PHE A 36 24.35 -17.35 -17.24
CA PHE A 36 24.61 -16.57 -18.46
C PHE A 36 26.08 -16.19 -18.64
N GLN A 37 26.88 -16.20 -17.56
CA GLN A 37 28.31 -15.84 -17.53
C GLN A 37 28.66 -14.49 -18.20
N ASP A 38 27.65 -13.62 -18.35
CA ASP A 38 27.75 -12.35 -19.03
C ASP A 38 27.35 -11.25 -18.03
N GLU A 39 28.36 -10.53 -17.56
CA GLU A 39 28.20 -9.51 -16.52
C GLU A 39 27.29 -8.36 -16.98
N GLN A 40 27.31 -8.01 -18.27
CA GLN A 40 26.44 -6.95 -18.80
C GLN A 40 24.99 -7.42 -18.84
N LYS A 41 24.72 -8.65 -19.31
CA LYS A 41 23.35 -9.21 -19.28
C LYS A 41 22.83 -9.39 -17.87
N CYS A 42 23.67 -9.78 -16.91
CA CYS A 42 23.23 -9.92 -15.52
C CYS A 42 23.00 -8.57 -14.84
N LYS A 43 23.77 -7.54 -15.17
CA LYS A 43 23.48 -6.16 -14.74
C LYS A 43 22.20 -5.62 -15.35
N GLU A 44 21.93 -5.89 -16.63
CA GLU A 44 20.66 -5.52 -17.28
C GLU A 44 19.48 -6.27 -16.66
N PHE A 45 19.59 -7.58 -16.47
CA PHE A 45 18.59 -8.41 -15.80
C PHE A 45 18.31 -7.91 -14.37
N MET A 46 19.36 -7.52 -13.64
CA MET A 46 19.20 -6.92 -12.32
C MET A 46 18.57 -5.54 -12.37
N SER A 47 18.93 -4.69 -13.33
CA SER A 47 18.32 -3.38 -13.50
C SER A 47 16.83 -3.47 -13.84
N ASN A 48 16.42 -4.49 -14.60
CA ASN A 48 15.04 -4.79 -14.91
C ASN A 48 14.32 -5.37 -13.68
N SER A 49 14.98 -6.25 -12.93
CA SER A 49 14.46 -6.79 -11.67
C SER A 49 14.27 -5.71 -10.60
N VAL A 50 15.19 -4.72 -10.52
CA VAL A 50 15.09 -3.59 -9.58
C VAL A 50 13.94 -2.65 -9.94
N LYS A 51 13.64 -2.45 -11.23
CA LYS A 51 12.42 -1.74 -11.67
C LYS A 51 11.14 -2.47 -11.26
N ASP A 52 11.15 -3.80 -11.29
CA ASP A 52 10.04 -4.62 -10.80
C ASP A 52 9.96 -4.66 -9.25
N ILE A 53 11.05 -4.31 -8.55
CA ILE A 53 11.15 -4.17 -7.09
C ILE A 53 10.91 -2.70 -6.65
N GLN A 54 10.32 -1.83 -7.48
CA GLN A 54 9.76 -0.60 -6.92
C GLN A 54 8.68 -0.96 -5.92
N THR A 55 8.91 -0.59 -4.66
CA THR A 55 7.98 -0.87 -3.57
C THR A 55 6.66 -0.12 -3.81
N ASP A 56 5.54 -0.65 -3.30
CA ASP A 56 4.23 0.02 -3.39
C ASP A 56 4.27 1.47 -2.85
N GLU A 57 5.22 1.77 -1.95
CA GLU A 57 5.46 3.13 -1.43
C GLU A 57 6.18 4.04 -2.42
N GLU A 58 7.19 3.57 -3.15
CA GLU A 58 7.89 4.39 -4.16
C GLU A 58 6.99 4.71 -5.36
N LYS A 59 6.21 3.72 -5.85
CA LYS A 59 5.22 3.96 -6.92
C LYS A 59 4.19 5.01 -6.49
N ARG A 60 3.78 4.96 -5.22
CA ARG A 60 2.85 5.94 -4.66
C ARG A 60 3.47 7.33 -4.57
N GLU A 61 4.73 7.45 -4.14
CA GLU A 61 5.41 8.75 -4.10
C GLU A 61 5.54 9.37 -5.48
N GLU A 62 5.86 8.57 -6.51
CA GLU A 62 5.84 9.02 -7.89
C GLU A 62 4.45 9.47 -8.35
N ASP A 63 3.40 8.71 -8.01
CA ASP A 63 2.01 9.05 -8.36
C ASP A 63 1.54 10.32 -7.65
N LEU A 64 1.94 10.52 -6.40
CA LEU A 64 1.68 11.75 -5.65
C LEU A 64 2.43 12.95 -6.24
N ALA A 65 3.68 12.75 -6.66
CA ALA A 65 4.50 13.79 -7.29
C ALA A 65 3.96 14.22 -8.67
N LYS A 66 3.26 13.32 -9.36
CA LYS A 66 2.61 13.59 -10.65
C LYS A 66 1.28 14.33 -10.51
N LEU A 67 0.70 14.42 -9.30
CA LEU A 67 -0.57 15.13 -9.09
C LEU A 67 -0.36 16.64 -9.17
N THR A 68 -1.14 17.28 -10.04
CA THR A 68 -1.25 18.74 -10.06
C THR A 68 -1.98 19.25 -8.81
N LYS A 69 -1.75 20.52 -8.45
CA LYS A 69 -2.46 21.18 -7.33
C LYS A 69 -3.99 21.12 -7.49
N GLU A 70 -4.47 21.16 -8.72
CA GLU A 70 -5.90 21.06 -9.05
C GLU A 70 -6.44 19.65 -8.78
N GLN A 71 -5.68 18.61 -9.11
CA GLN A 71 -6.07 17.22 -8.80
C GLN A 71 -6.05 16.94 -7.28
N LEU A 72 -5.11 17.53 -6.54
CA LEU A 72 -5.07 17.48 -5.07
C LEU A 72 -6.24 18.25 -4.42
N ALA A 73 -6.66 19.36 -5.04
CA ALA A 73 -7.83 20.12 -4.61
C ALA A 73 -9.15 19.37 -4.89
N GLY A 74 -9.21 18.60 -5.98
CA GLY A 74 -10.37 17.79 -6.36
C GLY A 74 -10.58 16.49 -5.57
N LEU A 75 -9.67 16.15 -4.65
CA LEU A 75 -9.81 14.97 -3.80
C LEU A 75 -11.00 15.10 -2.85
N LYS A 76 -11.76 14.00 -2.71
CA LYS A 76 -12.91 13.97 -1.80
C LYS A 76 -12.47 13.98 -0.35
N LEU A 77 -13.25 14.64 0.51
CA LEU A 77 -12.98 14.56 1.93
C LEU A 77 -13.34 13.16 2.43
N ARG A 78 -12.45 12.58 3.24
CA ARG A 78 -12.65 11.26 3.85
C ARG A 78 -13.97 11.19 4.61
N LYS A 79 -14.35 12.29 5.28
CA LYS A 79 -15.63 12.42 5.97
C LYS A 79 -16.80 12.29 5.00
N GLU A 80 -16.78 12.98 3.87
CA GLU A 80 -17.83 12.90 2.85
C GLU A 80 -18.00 11.47 2.32
N ILE A 81 -16.90 10.75 2.06
CA ILE A 81 -16.96 9.36 1.61
C ILE A 81 -17.60 8.48 2.69
N LYS A 82 -17.18 8.62 3.94
CA LYS A 82 -17.71 7.84 5.07
C LYS A 82 -19.18 8.11 5.36
N ASP A 83 -19.63 9.34 5.13
CA ASP A 83 -21.01 9.73 5.39
C ASP A 83 -21.94 9.36 4.21
N THR A 84 -21.43 9.40 2.98
CA THR A 84 -22.25 9.24 1.75
C THR A 84 -22.38 7.80 1.29
N LEU A 85 -21.30 7.01 1.37
CA LEU A 85 -21.25 5.68 0.77
C LEU A 85 -22.05 4.59 1.51
N PRO A 86 -22.13 4.56 2.87
CA PRO A 86 -22.89 3.52 3.56
C PRO A 86 -24.33 3.40 3.05
N GLY A 87 -24.79 2.16 2.82
CA GLY A 87 -26.11 1.86 2.27
C GLY A 87 -26.26 2.07 0.75
N LYS A 88 -25.24 2.56 0.06
CA LYS A 88 -25.26 2.70 -1.41
C LYS A 88 -24.86 1.41 -2.11
N ASN A 89 -25.21 1.29 -3.38
CA ASN A 89 -24.83 0.15 -4.22
C ASN A 89 -23.49 0.42 -4.94
N GLY A 90 -22.94 -0.63 -5.57
CA GLY A 90 -21.66 -0.52 -6.28
C GLY A 90 -21.65 0.46 -7.45
N ASN A 91 -22.80 0.68 -8.12
CA ASN A 91 -22.88 1.63 -9.23
C ASN A 91 -22.68 3.07 -8.73
N PHE A 92 -23.38 3.43 -7.66
CA PHE A 92 -23.22 4.74 -7.02
C PHE A 92 -21.78 4.97 -6.55
N VAL A 93 -21.15 3.93 -5.97
CA VAL A 93 -19.74 4.04 -5.53
C VAL A 93 -18.81 4.33 -6.71
N LYS A 94 -19.01 3.67 -7.86
CA LYS A 94 -18.23 3.91 -9.08
C LYS A 94 -18.43 5.33 -9.64
N GLU A 95 -19.65 5.83 -9.61
CA GLU A 95 -19.94 7.20 -10.03
C GLU A 95 -19.34 8.24 -9.08
N PHE A 96 -19.32 7.94 -7.78
CA PHE A 96 -18.89 8.88 -6.75
C PHE A 96 -17.37 9.00 -6.60
N ILE A 97 -16.64 7.87 -6.59
CA ILE A 97 -15.18 7.82 -6.37
C ILE A 97 -14.40 7.07 -7.45
N GLY A 98 -15.08 6.54 -8.47
CA GLY A 98 -14.47 5.81 -9.57
C GLY A 98 -14.38 4.29 -9.34
N VAL A 99 -13.71 3.63 -10.29
CA VAL A 99 -13.49 2.18 -10.29
C VAL A 99 -12.40 1.81 -9.27
N PRO A 100 -12.54 0.72 -8.50
CA PRO A 100 -11.50 0.26 -7.58
C PRO A 100 -10.27 -0.28 -8.31
N ASP A 101 -9.12 -0.20 -7.66
CA ASP A 101 -7.87 -0.78 -8.17
C ASP A 101 -7.84 -2.29 -7.96
N GLU A 102 -8.36 -2.77 -6.83
CA GLU A 102 -8.49 -4.19 -6.52
C GLU A 102 -9.88 -4.50 -5.96
N ILE A 103 -10.40 -5.68 -6.32
CA ILE A 103 -11.63 -6.23 -5.74
C ILE A 103 -11.28 -7.57 -5.09
N LYS A 104 -11.50 -7.67 -3.78
CA LYS A 104 -11.36 -8.92 -3.01
C LYS A 104 -12.73 -9.40 -2.54
N ARG A 105 -12.95 -10.70 -2.51
CA ARG A 105 -14.20 -11.30 -2.04
C ARG A 105 -13.91 -12.28 -0.92
N GLY A 106 -14.74 -12.25 0.12
CA GLY A 106 -14.60 -13.12 1.27
C GLY A 106 -15.95 -13.37 1.94
N GLY A 107 -16.45 -14.60 1.83
CA GLY A 107 -17.74 -14.98 2.41
C GLY A 107 -18.90 -14.16 1.84
N ASP A 108 -19.64 -13.49 2.72
CA ASP A 108 -20.75 -12.60 2.36
C ASP A 108 -20.32 -11.15 2.06
N ARG A 109 -19.01 -10.88 2.05
CA ARG A 109 -18.43 -9.55 1.86
C ARG A 109 -17.61 -9.42 0.59
N GLU A 110 -17.63 -8.22 0.05
CA GLU A 110 -16.80 -7.78 -1.07
C GLU A 110 -16.06 -6.49 -0.68
N TYR A 111 -14.77 -6.41 -0.99
CA TYR A 111 -13.86 -5.36 -0.57
C TYR A 111 -13.33 -4.68 -1.83
N TRP A 112 -13.71 -3.43 -2.04
CA TRP A 112 -13.22 -2.61 -3.14
C TRP A 112 -12.13 -1.70 -2.60
N ILE A 113 -10.91 -1.89 -3.10
CA ILE A 113 -9.70 -1.26 -2.58
C ILE A 113 -9.24 -0.21 -3.57
N TYR A 114 -8.97 0.98 -3.04
CA TYR A 114 -8.48 2.14 -3.76
C TYR A 114 -7.15 2.58 -3.13
N LYS A 115 -6.05 2.30 -3.81
CA LYS A 115 -4.68 2.71 -3.47
C LYS A 115 -4.33 4.07 -4.08
N ARG A 116 -4.99 4.41 -5.20
CA ARG A 116 -4.89 5.73 -5.83
C ARG A 116 -5.36 6.86 -4.89
N PRO A 117 -4.76 8.04 -4.98
CA PRO A 117 -5.10 9.18 -4.12
C PRO A 117 -6.48 9.71 -4.53
N ILE A 118 -7.52 9.28 -3.82
CA ILE A 118 -8.92 9.68 -4.06
C ILE A 118 -9.53 10.43 -2.87
N SER A 119 -8.91 10.36 -1.70
CA SER A 119 -9.41 11.00 -0.49
C SER A 119 -8.31 11.62 0.36
N LYS A 120 -8.71 12.59 1.19
CA LYS A 120 -7.85 13.25 2.18
C LYS A 120 -8.63 13.60 3.44
N PHE A 121 -7.93 13.86 4.55
CA PHE A 121 -8.60 14.20 5.81
C PHE A 121 -9.27 15.58 5.76
N ASP A 122 -8.52 16.59 5.31
CA ASP A 122 -8.93 17.98 5.17
C ASP A 122 -8.23 18.62 3.95
N GLY A 123 -8.39 19.93 3.76
CA GLY A 123 -7.84 20.66 2.61
C GLY A 123 -6.32 20.62 2.49
N GLU A 124 -5.60 20.58 3.61
CA GLU A 124 -4.15 20.72 3.71
C GLU A 124 -3.43 19.38 3.94
N SER A 125 -4.18 18.34 4.32
CA SER A 125 -3.66 17.00 4.57
C SER A 125 -3.22 16.29 3.30
N LEU A 126 -2.19 15.45 3.46
CA LEU A 126 -1.79 14.50 2.43
C LEU A 126 -2.92 13.49 2.11
N PRO A 127 -2.96 12.95 0.87
CA PRO A 127 -3.95 11.96 0.49
C PRO A 127 -3.83 10.65 1.27
N ASP A 128 -4.97 10.03 1.56
CA ASP A 128 -5.05 8.71 2.21
C ASP A 128 -4.26 7.65 1.46
N LYS A 129 -3.62 6.74 2.22
CA LYS A 129 -2.88 5.60 1.69
C LYS A 129 -3.76 4.63 0.93
N GLU A 130 -4.94 4.38 1.49
CA GLU A 130 -5.87 3.43 0.93
C GLU A 130 -7.28 3.77 1.42
N ILE A 131 -8.27 3.56 0.56
CA ILE A 131 -9.67 3.49 0.94
C ILE A 131 -10.18 2.10 0.59
N THR A 132 -10.84 1.46 1.56
CA THR A 132 -11.49 0.17 1.34
C THR A 132 -12.98 0.30 1.60
N VAL A 133 -13.77 0.14 0.54
CA VAL A 133 -15.23 0.12 0.60
C VAL A 133 -15.67 -1.33 0.79
N ILE A 134 -16.34 -1.60 1.90
CA ILE A 134 -16.75 -2.94 2.29
C ILE A 134 -18.23 -3.08 1.99
N PHE A 135 -18.55 -4.02 1.11
CA PHE A 135 -19.90 -4.38 0.73
C PHE A 135 -20.35 -5.63 1.48
N ARG A 136 -21.64 -5.68 1.81
CA ARG A 136 -22.36 -6.85 2.29
C ARG A 136 -23.66 -6.95 1.53
N ARG A 137 -23.93 -8.10 0.90
CA ARG A 137 -25.12 -8.32 0.06
C ARG A 137 -25.34 -7.19 -0.98
N SER A 138 -24.28 -6.78 -1.66
CA SER A 138 -24.28 -5.74 -2.72
C SER A 138 -24.48 -4.29 -2.27
N PHE A 139 -24.60 -4.02 -0.96
CA PHE A 139 -24.65 -2.66 -0.41
C PHE A 139 -23.41 -2.37 0.43
N VAL A 140 -22.97 -1.11 0.45
CA VAL A 140 -21.86 -0.68 1.29
C VAL A 140 -22.26 -0.82 2.76
N GLU A 141 -21.55 -1.67 3.49
CA GLU A 141 -21.66 -1.82 4.94
C GLU A 141 -20.90 -0.70 5.65
N LYS A 142 -19.65 -0.45 5.24
CA LYS A 142 -18.78 0.58 5.83
C LYS A 142 -17.62 0.93 4.91
N VAL A 143 -16.94 2.03 5.24
CA VAL A 143 -15.72 2.48 4.56
C VAL A 143 -14.56 2.55 5.56
N GLU A 144 -13.48 1.85 5.24
CA GLU A 144 -12.22 1.89 5.97
C GLU A 144 -11.19 2.72 5.21
N HIS A 145 -10.19 3.24 5.93
CA HIS A 145 -9.13 4.05 5.35
C HIS A 145 -7.81 3.77 6.05
N LYS A 146 -6.73 3.86 5.28
CA LYS A 146 -5.37 3.93 5.79
C LYS A 146 -4.89 5.38 5.66
N LYS A 147 -4.57 6.01 6.79
CA LYS A 147 -4.04 7.38 6.82
C LYS A 147 -2.68 7.44 6.09
N PRO A 148 -2.23 8.64 5.67
CA PRO A 148 -0.88 8.88 5.15
C PRO A 148 0.21 8.26 6.05
#